data_AF-R6LNF8-F1
#
_entry.id   AF-R6LNF8-F1
#
_cell.length_a   1.000
_cell.length_b   1.000
_cell.length_c   1.000
_cell.angle_alpha   90.00
_cell.angle_beta   90.00
_cell.angle_gamma   90.00
#
_symmetry.space_group_name_H-M   'P 1'
#
loop_
_entity.id
_entity.type
_entity.pdbx_description
1 polymer ?
#
loop_
_entity_poly.entity_id
_entity_poly.type
_entity_poly.pdbx_seq_one_letter_code
_entity_poly.pdbx_strand_id
1 'polypeptide(L)'
;MLKEKLEQRKCFPTAWGKLIPEEEAYRQLNRQIAAMTANLFQVMRIFEPSWEKRTEAICDIANMMNMAVAGTPEEQKDYVNASLYEAFNIPELCEKSSWLGGITGDSGDEWENMAGRVVQFTRNRVEKELDTCPWDIVGSELCNMTTSMFTANFDLASSKGTENEVALNMCQARGCGNKHCRVVAERRDVYGLPKQGWLDHMQQPVDPIHDTPRERMVKEGQCLRNGQYTQNFGEETSLEKAYHWVAQMGWVWSIQFPMMAIKDMAPDEDEFLRVFRIVFATAGKNQFIDPFAKEGLRSYLGVPHEMDENDGRILGGYIRYMLDVQQVPYEMVRWTKDETWIKVKSEDFTARYEMAPLDELVDAYEAQWNGAAKTLVSPEWSCVIEDRDEEDMYIKVIRKEDLRML
;
A
#
# COMPACT_ATOMS: atom_id res chain seq x y z
N MET A 1 -18.70 -20.37 16.11
CA MET A 1 -18.16 -21.27 15.06
C MET A 1 -18.98 -21.39 13.77
N LEU A 2 -20.25 -21.87 13.75
CA LEU A 2 -21.01 -21.94 12.48
C LEU A 2 -21.60 -20.59 12.03
N LYS A 3 -22.01 -19.74 12.99
CA LYS A 3 -22.48 -18.36 12.74
C LYS A 3 -21.35 -17.42 12.28
N GLU A 4 -20.18 -17.46 12.91
CA GLU A 4 -18.99 -16.70 12.47
C GLU A 4 -18.58 -17.08 11.03
N LYS A 5 -18.65 -18.37 10.66
CA LYS A 5 -18.40 -18.81 9.26
C LYS A 5 -19.48 -18.36 8.27
N LEU A 6 -20.68 -18.00 8.72
CA LEU A 6 -21.76 -17.47 7.88
C LEU A 6 -21.67 -15.95 7.71
N GLU A 7 -21.01 -15.25 8.64
CA GLU A 7 -20.80 -13.80 8.60
C GLU A 7 -19.54 -13.40 7.80
N GLN A 8 -18.63 -14.35 7.54
CA GLN A 8 -17.48 -14.14 6.65
C GLN A 8 -17.92 -13.94 5.19
N ARG A 9 -17.79 -12.70 4.68
CA ARG A 9 -17.98 -12.39 3.26
C ARG A 9 -16.80 -12.91 2.44
N LYS A 10 -16.88 -14.16 2.00
CA LYS A 10 -15.88 -14.78 1.11
C LYS A 10 -15.88 -14.23 -0.33
N CYS A 11 -16.82 -13.34 -0.65
CA CYS A 11 -16.93 -12.69 -1.93
C CYS A 11 -17.66 -11.35 -1.83
N PHE A 12 -17.39 -10.47 -2.79
CA PHE A 12 -17.97 -9.15 -2.93
C PHE A 12 -18.89 -9.11 -4.17
N PRO A 13 -20.19 -8.82 -4.01
CA PRO A 13 -21.09 -8.69 -5.14
C PRO A 13 -20.89 -7.34 -5.84
N THR A 14 -20.59 -7.37 -7.14
CA THR A 14 -20.60 -6.18 -8.02
C THR A 14 -21.99 -5.57 -8.12
N ALA A 15 -22.11 -4.39 -8.75
CA ALA A 15 -23.41 -3.73 -8.97
C ALA A 15 -24.37 -4.52 -9.88
N TRP A 16 -23.85 -5.50 -10.61
CA TRP A 16 -24.61 -6.35 -11.52
C TRP A 16 -24.68 -7.82 -11.05
N GLY A 17 -24.32 -8.08 -9.79
CA GLY A 17 -24.52 -9.39 -9.15
C GLY A 17 -23.43 -10.43 -9.42
N LYS A 18 -22.40 -10.11 -10.21
CA LYS A 18 -21.20 -10.94 -10.30
C LYS A 18 -20.46 -10.95 -8.96
N LEU A 19 -20.05 -12.13 -8.51
CA LEU A 19 -19.33 -12.31 -7.24
C LEU A 19 -17.82 -12.32 -7.49
N ILE A 20 -17.10 -11.43 -6.80
CA ILE A 20 -15.62 -11.39 -6.81
C ILE A 20 -15.11 -12.09 -5.55
N PRO A 21 -14.30 -13.16 -5.65
CA PRO A 21 -13.72 -13.84 -4.50
C PRO A 21 -12.85 -12.91 -3.64
N GLU A 22 -12.81 -13.17 -2.33
CA GLU A 22 -11.98 -12.43 -1.38
C GLU A 22 -10.49 -12.37 -1.79
N GLU A 23 -9.92 -13.48 -2.24
CA GLU A 23 -8.54 -13.53 -2.72
C GLU A 23 -8.27 -12.59 -3.90
N GLU A 24 -9.25 -12.43 -4.80
CA GLU A 24 -9.14 -11.54 -5.95
C GLU A 24 -9.28 -10.08 -5.53
N ALA A 25 -10.20 -9.79 -4.60
CA ALA A 25 -10.33 -8.48 -3.98
C ALA A 25 -9.07 -8.06 -3.22
N TYR A 26 -8.43 -8.96 -2.47
CA TYR A 26 -7.17 -8.70 -1.77
C TYR A 26 -6.01 -8.40 -2.74
N ARG A 27 -5.90 -9.12 -3.86
CA ARG A 27 -4.93 -8.79 -4.93
C ARG A 27 -5.21 -7.39 -5.51
N GLN A 28 -6.47 -7.09 -5.76
CA GLN A 28 -6.89 -5.80 -6.28
C GLN A 28 -6.61 -4.66 -5.29
N LEU A 29 -6.79 -4.88 -3.98
CA LEU A 29 -6.45 -3.89 -2.96
C LEU A 29 -4.96 -3.54 -3.03
N ASN A 30 -4.08 -4.55 -2.93
CA ASN A 30 -2.64 -4.35 -2.97
C ASN A 30 -2.23 -3.58 -4.23
N ARG A 31 -2.77 -3.98 -5.39
CA ARG A 31 -2.45 -3.30 -6.64
C ARG A 31 -3.01 -1.88 -6.72
N GLN A 32 -4.18 -1.62 -6.14
CA GLN A 32 -4.77 -0.29 -6.09
C GLN A 32 -3.91 0.66 -5.25
N ILE A 33 -3.46 0.20 -4.08
CA ILE A 33 -2.61 1.02 -3.22
C ILE A 33 -1.30 1.30 -3.95
N ALA A 34 -0.65 0.28 -4.54
CA ALA A 34 0.55 0.47 -5.35
C ALA A 34 0.36 1.46 -6.50
N ALA A 35 -0.80 1.46 -7.18
CA ALA A 35 -1.10 2.42 -8.25
C ALA A 35 -1.29 3.84 -7.72
N MET A 36 -1.98 4.01 -6.58
CA MET A 36 -2.12 5.30 -5.90
C MET A 36 -0.74 5.85 -5.49
N THR A 37 0.08 5.01 -4.87
CA THR A 37 1.46 5.34 -4.48
C THR A 37 2.29 5.71 -5.71
N ALA A 38 2.21 4.95 -6.80
CA ALA A 38 2.96 5.26 -8.03
C ALA A 38 2.65 6.67 -8.56
N ASN A 39 1.39 7.11 -8.49
CA ASN A 39 0.99 8.47 -8.87
C ASN A 39 1.56 9.51 -7.91
N LEU A 40 1.47 9.26 -6.60
CA LEU A 40 2.02 10.15 -5.57
C LEU A 40 3.53 10.37 -5.74
N PHE A 41 4.28 9.32 -6.07
CA PHE A 41 5.71 9.44 -6.35
C PHE A 41 6.00 10.19 -7.66
N GLN A 42 5.06 10.30 -8.61
CA GLN A 42 5.21 11.25 -9.73
C GLN A 42 5.11 12.70 -9.26
N VAL A 43 4.19 12.99 -8.33
CA VAL A 43 4.08 14.33 -7.71
C VAL A 43 5.40 14.70 -7.03
N MET A 44 5.97 13.77 -6.25
CA MET A 44 7.28 13.94 -5.63
C MET A 44 8.38 14.26 -6.65
N ARG A 45 8.44 13.52 -7.75
CA ARG A 45 9.43 13.71 -8.83
C ARG A 45 9.27 15.04 -9.57
N ILE A 46 8.06 15.60 -9.62
CA ILE A 46 7.81 16.91 -10.21
C ILE A 46 8.36 18.02 -9.30
N PHE A 47 8.16 17.91 -7.98
CA PHE A 47 8.62 18.93 -7.04
C PHE A 47 10.12 18.85 -6.72
N GLU A 48 10.69 17.65 -6.61
CA GLU A 48 12.12 17.46 -6.39
C GLU A 48 12.73 16.54 -7.47
N PRO A 49 13.30 17.11 -8.54
CA PRO A 49 13.92 16.35 -9.64
C PRO A 49 15.18 15.59 -9.24
N SER A 50 15.87 15.97 -8.15
CA SER A 50 17.05 15.25 -7.65
C SER A 50 16.64 13.95 -6.97
N TRP A 51 17.12 12.82 -7.48
CA TRP A 51 16.78 11.50 -6.94
C TRP A 51 17.29 11.35 -5.51
N GLU A 52 18.52 11.77 -5.26
CA GLU A 52 19.17 11.67 -3.96
C GLU A 52 18.38 12.45 -2.90
N LYS A 53 17.99 13.70 -3.21
CA LYS A 53 17.29 14.56 -2.24
C LYS A 53 15.91 14.03 -1.88
N ARG A 54 15.10 13.69 -2.89
CA ARG A 54 13.74 13.18 -2.62
C ARG A 54 13.76 11.83 -1.91
N THR A 55 14.73 10.98 -2.27
CA THR A 55 14.89 9.66 -1.65
C THR A 55 15.32 9.79 -0.20
N GLU A 56 16.30 10.63 0.09
CA GLU A 56 16.74 10.91 1.47
C GLU A 56 15.60 11.48 2.32
N ALA A 57 14.83 12.44 1.80
CA ALA A 57 13.70 13.03 2.51
C ALA A 57 12.58 12.03 2.83
N ILE A 58 12.19 11.18 1.87
CA ILE A 58 11.16 10.17 2.13
C ILE A 58 11.65 9.06 3.07
N CYS A 59 12.92 8.68 2.97
CA CYS A 59 13.54 7.74 3.89
C CYS A 59 13.54 8.27 5.33
N ASP A 60 13.87 9.55 5.51
CA ASP A 60 13.89 10.21 6.82
C ASP A 60 12.49 10.24 7.45
N ILE A 61 11.48 10.68 6.69
CA ILE A 61 10.09 10.71 7.15
C ILE A 61 9.56 9.31 7.45
N ALA A 62 9.86 8.33 6.60
CA ALA A 62 9.37 6.97 6.81
C ALA A 62 10.01 6.31 8.05
N ASN A 63 11.29 6.57 8.32
CA ASN A 63 11.92 6.15 9.57
C ASN A 63 11.28 6.87 10.77
N MET A 64 11.20 8.20 10.74
CA MET A 64 10.62 9.01 11.82
C MET A 64 9.20 8.58 12.17
N MET A 65 8.34 8.41 11.18
CA MET A 65 6.94 8.03 11.39
C MET A 65 6.83 6.62 11.96
N ASN A 66 7.64 5.67 11.47
CA ASN A 66 7.63 4.31 12.00
C ASN A 66 8.18 4.24 13.43
N MET A 67 9.18 5.06 13.77
CA MET A 67 9.66 5.22 15.15
C MET A 67 8.61 5.83 16.07
N ALA A 68 7.82 6.80 15.57
CA ALA A 68 6.80 7.49 16.36
C ALA A 68 5.66 6.58 16.84
N VAL A 69 5.38 5.48 16.11
CA VAL A 69 4.39 4.46 16.53
C VAL A 69 4.76 3.83 17.88
N ALA A 70 6.04 3.78 18.21
CA ALA A 70 6.53 3.20 19.46
C ALA A 70 6.51 4.18 20.65
N GLY A 71 6.06 5.44 20.45
CA GLY A 71 5.91 6.43 21.51
C GLY A 71 7.24 7.02 22.00
N THR A 72 7.25 7.50 23.25
CA THR A 72 8.46 8.06 23.88
C THR A 72 9.53 6.98 24.11
N PRO A 73 10.80 7.34 24.34
CA PRO A 73 11.85 6.36 24.64
C PRO A 73 11.52 5.39 25.79
N GLU A 74 10.73 5.83 26.78
CA GLU A 74 10.25 4.99 27.87
C GLU A 74 9.21 3.95 27.40
N GLU A 75 8.32 4.36 26.48
CA GLU A 75 7.24 3.53 25.92
C GLU A 75 7.75 2.54 24.87
N GLN A 76 8.84 2.88 24.17
CA GLN A 76 9.42 2.05 23.11
C GLN A 76 9.75 0.63 23.57
N LYS A 77 10.20 0.45 24.82
CA LYS A 77 10.49 -0.86 25.38
C LYS A 77 9.22 -1.72 25.51
N ASP A 78 8.13 -1.11 25.95
CA ASP A 78 6.86 -1.80 26.13
C ASP A 78 6.21 -2.09 24.78
N TYR A 79 6.31 -1.16 23.82
CA TYR A 79 5.94 -1.39 22.44
C TYR A 79 6.69 -2.58 21.84
N VAL A 80 8.02 -2.64 21.97
CA VAL A 80 8.81 -3.77 21.47
C VAL A 80 8.39 -5.09 22.11
N ASN A 81 8.09 -5.11 23.41
CA ASN A 81 7.64 -6.34 24.05
C ASN A 81 6.24 -6.77 23.54
N ALA A 82 5.27 -5.86 23.51
CA ALA A 82 3.90 -6.18 23.08
C ALA A 82 3.83 -6.46 21.57
N SER A 83 4.33 -5.54 20.75
CA SER A 83 4.20 -5.55 19.29
C SER A 83 5.17 -6.51 18.60
N LEU A 84 6.28 -6.90 19.24
CA LEU A 84 7.26 -7.81 18.63
C LEU A 84 7.31 -9.17 19.32
N TYR A 85 7.45 -9.21 20.65
CA TYR A 85 7.57 -10.50 21.34
C TYR A 85 6.24 -11.24 21.50
N GLU A 86 5.24 -10.56 22.05
CA GLU A 86 3.95 -11.18 22.34
C GLU A 86 3.17 -11.42 21.04
N ALA A 87 3.10 -10.41 20.16
CA ALA A 87 2.33 -10.50 18.92
C ALA A 87 2.85 -11.55 17.91
N PHE A 88 4.16 -11.83 17.91
CA PHE A 88 4.75 -12.81 16.98
C PHE A 88 5.22 -14.10 17.67
N ASN A 89 4.86 -14.30 18.94
CA ASN A 89 5.21 -15.49 19.72
C ASN A 89 6.72 -15.82 19.69
N ILE A 90 7.55 -14.79 19.84
CA ILE A 90 9.01 -14.93 19.77
C ILE A 90 9.50 -15.51 21.11
N PRO A 91 10.25 -16.63 21.12
CA PRO A 91 10.73 -17.23 22.36
C PRO A 91 11.61 -16.26 23.17
N GLU A 92 11.46 -16.23 24.49
CA GLU A 92 12.24 -15.38 25.42
C GLU A 92 13.77 -15.57 25.31
N LEU A 93 14.20 -16.73 24.81
CA LEU A 93 15.61 -17.07 24.58
C LEU A 93 16.20 -16.37 23.34
N CYS A 94 15.39 -15.74 22.49
CA CYS A 94 15.85 -14.98 21.33
C CYS A 94 16.35 -13.60 21.74
N GLU A 95 17.61 -13.29 21.44
CA GLU A 95 18.21 -11.98 21.70
C GLU A 95 17.48 -10.85 20.94
N LYS A 96 17.11 -9.78 21.66
CA LYS A 96 16.45 -8.57 21.13
C LYS A 96 17.09 -8.02 19.85
N SER A 97 18.42 -7.91 19.87
CA SER A 97 19.19 -7.25 18.81
C SER A 97 19.42 -8.08 17.54
N SER A 98 18.99 -9.35 17.48
CA SER A 98 19.41 -10.22 16.38
C SER A 98 18.34 -10.47 15.32
N TRP A 99 17.06 -10.10 15.55
CA TRP A 99 15.97 -10.71 14.76
C TRP A 99 14.69 -9.90 14.56
N LEU A 100 14.32 -9.06 15.53
CA LEU A 100 12.92 -8.61 15.64
C LEU A 100 12.49 -7.77 14.43
N GLY A 101 13.35 -6.88 13.94
CA GLY A 101 13.06 -6.09 12.73
C GLY A 101 12.86 -6.93 11.47
N GLY A 102 13.55 -8.08 11.36
CA GLY A 102 13.41 -9.00 10.23
C GLY A 102 12.09 -9.78 10.23
N ILE A 103 11.54 -10.10 11.40
CA ILE A 103 10.25 -10.81 11.53
C ILE A 103 9.08 -9.88 11.20
N THR A 104 9.16 -8.62 11.64
CA THR A 104 8.19 -7.59 11.25
C THR A 104 8.21 -7.38 9.74
N GLY A 105 9.40 -7.32 9.14
CA GLY A 105 9.55 -7.20 7.69
C GLY A 105 8.96 -8.39 6.93
N ASP A 106 9.28 -9.61 7.34
CA ASP A 106 8.74 -10.84 6.73
C ASP A 106 7.20 -10.88 6.78
N SER A 107 6.62 -10.46 7.90
CA SER A 107 5.17 -10.43 8.08
C SER A 107 4.51 -9.35 7.22
N GLY A 108 5.11 -8.15 7.14
CA GLY A 108 4.65 -7.08 6.26
C GLY A 108 4.67 -7.50 4.79
N ASP A 109 5.78 -8.11 4.35
CA ASP A 109 5.92 -8.66 2.99
C ASP A 109 4.77 -9.62 2.66
N GLU A 110 4.46 -10.55 3.57
CA GLU A 110 3.41 -11.55 3.36
C GLU A 110 2.00 -10.94 3.42
N TRP A 111 1.77 -9.95 4.30
CA TRP A 111 0.50 -9.24 4.38
C TRP A 111 0.23 -8.37 3.16
N GLU A 112 1.27 -7.92 2.47
CA GLU A 112 1.20 -7.12 1.25
C GLU A 112 1.36 -7.94 -0.04
N ASN A 113 1.21 -9.27 0.08
CA ASN A 113 1.31 -10.23 -1.00
C ASN A 113 2.65 -10.19 -1.77
N MET A 114 3.74 -9.78 -1.12
CA MET A 114 5.09 -9.91 -1.64
C MET A 114 5.58 -11.34 -1.44
N ALA A 115 5.30 -12.18 -2.43
CA ALA A 115 5.56 -13.61 -2.32
C ALA A 115 7.06 -13.90 -2.29
N GLY A 116 7.50 -14.72 -1.35
CA GLY A 116 8.92 -15.04 -1.22
C GLY A 116 9.22 -16.08 -0.16
N ARG A 117 10.44 -16.01 0.36
CA ARG A 117 10.96 -16.89 1.41
C ARG A 117 12.09 -16.24 2.20
N VAL A 118 12.12 -16.51 3.49
CA VAL A 118 13.33 -16.28 4.29
C VAL A 118 14.33 -17.37 3.93
N VAL A 119 15.45 -16.99 3.32
CA VAL A 119 16.48 -17.92 2.85
C VAL A 119 17.46 -18.24 3.97
N GLN A 120 17.85 -17.22 4.71
CA GLN A 120 18.75 -17.35 5.84
C GLN A 120 18.20 -16.59 7.03
N PHE A 121 18.22 -17.24 8.18
CA PHE A 121 17.87 -16.64 9.46
C PHE A 121 18.92 -17.10 10.48
N THR A 122 20.05 -16.36 10.54
CA THR A 122 21.17 -16.61 11.46
C THR A 122 21.47 -15.39 12.32
N ARG A 123 22.08 -15.58 13.51
CA ARG A 123 22.34 -14.50 14.48
C ARG A 123 22.96 -13.25 13.85
N ASN A 124 23.81 -13.47 12.85
CA ASN A 124 24.60 -12.41 12.24
C ASN A 124 24.04 -11.96 10.88
N ARG A 125 23.10 -12.70 10.29
CA ARG A 125 22.63 -12.46 8.94
C ARG A 125 21.22 -12.98 8.71
N VAL A 126 20.36 -12.09 8.19
CA VAL A 126 19.03 -12.42 7.67
C VAL A 126 19.02 -12.12 6.17
N GLU A 127 18.49 -13.04 5.38
CA GLU A 127 18.24 -12.85 3.95
C GLU A 127 16.82 -13.26 3.62
N LYS A 128 16.07 -12.31 3.05
CA LYS A 128 14.75 -12.52 2.48
C LYS A 128 14.82 -12.29 0.98
N GLU A 129 14.23 -13.21 0.23
CA GLU A 129 14.08 -13.12 -1.22
C GLU A 129 12.59 -13.12 -1.58
N LEU A 130 12.18 -12.14 -2.38
CA LEU A 130 10.82 -12.01 -2.93
C LEU A 130 10.83 -12.33 -4.42
N ASP A 131 9.95 -13.23 -4.82
CA ASP A 131 9.74 -13.66 -6.20
C ASP A 131 8.82 -12.71 -6.96
N THR A 132 7.80 -12.19 -6.27
CA THR A 132 6.83 -11.24 -6.80
C THR A 132 6.63 -10.10 -5.81
N CYS A 133 6.20 -8.95 -6.32
CA CYS A 133 5.93 -7.75 -5.52
C CYS A 133 4.85 -6.95 -6.26
N PRO A 134 3.63 -6.78 -5.71
CA PRO A 134 2.58 -6.00 -6.37
C PRO A 134 2.90 -4.50 -6.45
N TRP A 135 3.92 -4.05 -5.72
CA TRP A 135 4.42 -2.67 -5.65
C TRP A 135 5.50 -2.33 -6.68
N ASP A 136 5.84 -3.28 -7.55
CA ASP A 136 6.92 -3.18 -8.54
C ASP A 136 6.78 -2.04 -9.56
N ILE A 137 5.65 -1.35 -9.60
CA ILE A 137 5.41 -0.21 -10.49
C ILE A 137 5.79 1.15 -9.90
N VAL A 138 6.07 1.24 -8.60
CA VAL A 138 6.28 2.56 -7.96
C VAL A 138 7.67 3.11 -8.25
N GLY A 139 8.70 2.25 -8.12
CA GLY A 139 10.09 2.58 -8.43
C GLY A 139 11.02 2.57 -7.23
N SER A 140 12.26 3.02 -7.46
CA SER A 140 13.36 2.96 -6.51
C SER A 140 13.14 3.72 -5.20
N GLU A 141 12.39 4.82 -5.24
CA GLU A 141 12.16 5.65 -4.06
C GLU A 141 11.31 4.91 -3.02
N LEU A 142 10.32 4.12 -3.45
CA LEU A 142 9.55 3.25 -2.55
C LEU A 142 10.44 2.16 -1.96
N CYS A 143 11.29 1.53 -2.78
CA CYS A 143 12.22 0.50 -2.32
C CYS A 143 13.13 1.04 -1.20
N ASN A 144 13.69 2.25 -1.35
CA ASN A 144 14.50 2.88 -0.31
C ASN A 144 13.66 3.28 0.93
N MET A 145 12.46 3.82 0.71
CA MET A 145 11.53 4.15 1.80
C MET A 145 11.23 2.92 2.67
N THR A 146 10.93 1.78 2.06
CA THR A 146 10.64 0.53 2.79
C THR A 146 11.85 0.03 3.58
N THR A 147 13.08 0.15 3.07
CA THR A 147 14.28 -0.16 3.86
C THR A 147 14.48 0.79 5.04
N SER A 148 14.11 2.06 4.91
CA SER A 148 14.20 3.01 6.03
C SER A 148 13.15 2.73 7.12
N MET A 149 11.95 2.29 6.74
CA MET A 149 10.96 1.77 7.67
C MET A 149 11.46 0.52 8.40
N PHE A 150 12.06 -0.43 7.68
CA PHE A 150 12.66 -1.60 8.31
C PHE A 150 13.83 -1.23 9.22
N THR A 151 14.62 -0.23 8.85
CA THR A 151 15.68 0.31 9.71
C THR A 151 15.13 0.80 11.04
N ALA A 152 13.97 1.49 11.04
CA ALA A 152 13.29 1.88 12.29
C ALA A 152 12.91 0.66 13.16
N ASN A 153 12.43 -0.44 12.56
CA ASN A 153 12.15 -1.65 13.32
C ASN A 153 13.42 -2.27 13.94
N PHE A 154 14.55 -2.21 13.23
CA PHE A 154 15.84 -2.62 13.78
C PHE A 154 16.37 -1.65 14.84
N ASP A 155 16.11 -0.35 14.71
CA ASP A 155 16.47 0.66 15.71
C ASP A 155 15.69 0.43 17.00
N LEU A 156 14.38 0.23 16.94
CA LEU A 156 13.54 -0.08 18.11
C LEU A 156 13.96 -1.39 18.79
N ALA A 157 14.37 -2.39 18.00
CA ALA A 157 14.79 -3.69 18.49
C ALA A 157 16.24 -3.73 19.03
N SER A 158 16.98 -2.63 18.93
CA SER A 158 18.40 -2.59 19.25
C SER A 158 18.68 -2.89 20.73
N SER A 159 19.84 -3.51 20.99
CA SER A 159 20.35 -3.66 22.36
C SER A 159 21.08 -2.41 22.88
N LYS A 160 21.22 -1.38 22.05
CA LYS A 160 21.96 -0.14 22.32
C LYS A 160 21.08 1.12 22.29
N GLY A 161 19.83 1.00 22.73
CA GLY A 161 18.85 2.08 22.65
C GLY A 161 18.17 2.06 21.27
N THR A 162 18.29 3.14 20.50
CA THR A 162 17.67 3.28 19.17
C THR A 162 18.69 3.32 18.04
N GLU A 163 19.87 2.72 18.24
CA GLU A 163 20.85 2.54 17.17
C GLU A 163 21.00 1.06 16.83
N ASN A 164 20.47 0.65 15.68
CA ASN A 164 20.58 -0.71 15.21
C ASN A 164 22.03 -1.19 15.02
N GLU A 165 22.23 -2.50 15.09
CA GLU A 165 23.52 -3.15 14.94
C GLU A 165 23.72 -3.82 13.56
N VAL A 166 22.87 -3.51 12.57
CA VAL A 166 22.86 -4.16 11.26
C VAL A 166 23.14 -3.17 10.12
N ALA A 167 23.66 -3.67 9.01
CA ALA A 167 23.58 -3.00 7.73
C ALA A 167 22.48 -3.69 6.93
N LEU A 168 21.44 -2.95 6.58
CA LEU A 168 20.28 -3.42 5.83
C LEU A 168 20.41 -3.00 4.37
N ASN A 169 20.44 -3.99 3.48
CA ASN A 169 20.60 -3.79 2.04
C ASN A 169 19.48 -4.45 1.25
N MET A 170 18.71 -3.67 0.49
CA MET A 170 17.90 -4.17 -0.61
C MET A 170 18.79 -4.30 -1.88
N CYS A 171 19.61 -5.34 -1.94
CA CYS A 171 20.61 -5.53 -2.99
C CYS A 171 20.02 -5.90 -4.37
N GLN A 172 18.74 -6.29 -4.40
CA GLN A 172 17.94 -6.43 -5.61
C GLN A 172 16.55 -5.85 -5.33
N ALA A 173 15.97 -5.17 -6.31
CA ALA A 173 14.64 -4.57 -6.19
C ALA A 173 13.85 -4.75 -7.48
N ARG A 174 12.66 -5.36 -7.40
CA ARG A 174 11.76 -5.52 -8.56
C ARG A 174 11.28 -4.17 -9.10
N GLY A 175 11.04 -3.20 -8.21
CA GLY A 175 10.74 -1.81 -8.58
C GLY A 175 11.83 -1.14 -9.42
N CYS A 176 13.04 -1.71 -9.45
CA CYS A 176 14.17 -1.25 -10.26
C CYS A 176 14.48 -2.19 -11.44
N GLY A 177 13.58 -3.11 -11.78
CA GLY A 177 13.75 -4.04 -12.92
C GLY A 177 14.50 -5.33 -12.60
N ASN A 178 14.82 -5.62 -11.33
CA ASN A 178 15.42 -6.89 -10.96
C ASN A 178 14.39 -8.04 -10.99
N LYS A 179 14.88 -9.28 -11.11
CA LYS A 179 14.04 -10.49 -11.03
C LYS A 179 13.42 -10.69 -9.64
N HIS A 180 14.14 -10.29 -8.59
CA HIS A 180 13.72 -10.43 -7.20
C HIS A 180 13.79 -9.08 -6.48
N CYS A 181 13.05 -8.97 -5.38
CA CYS A 181 13.49 -8.09 -4.30
C CYS A 181 14.32 -8.94 -3.36
N ARG A 182 15.44 -8.42 -2.89
CA ARG A 182 16.28 -9.14 -1.95
C ARG A 182 16.79 -8.20 -0.89
N VAL A 183 16.41 -8.50 0.34
CA VAL A 183 16.79 -7.75 1.53
C VAL A 183 17.73 -8.61 2.35
N VAL A 184 18.90 -8.06 2.66
CA VAL A 184 19.93 -8.70 3.47
C VAL A 184 20.30 -7.78 4.61
N ALA A 185 20.17 -8.27 5.84
CA ALA A 185 20.63 -7.59 7.04
C ALA A 185 21.86 -8.32 7.57
N GLU A 186 23.01 -7.63 7.65
CA GLU A 186 24.28 -8.17 8.16
C GLU A 186 24.74 -7.40 9.39
N ARG A 187 25.13 -8.12 10.46
CA ARG A 187 25.60 -7.50 11.70
C ARG A 187 26.89 -6.71 11.50
N ARG A 188 26.86 -5.40 11.79
CA ARG A 188 27.98 -4.48 11.52
C ARG A 188 29.27 -4.89 12.23
N ASP A 189 29.17 -5.36 13.48
CA ASP A 189 30.30 -5.77 14.30
C ASP A 189 30.98 -7.06 13.79
N VAL A 190 30.21 -7.95 13.16
CA VAL A 190 30.70 -9.22 12.61
C VAL A 190 31.31 -9.02 11.23
N TYR A 191 30.67 -8.21 10.38
CA TYR A 191 31.08 -8.01 8.99
C TYR A 191 31.96 -6.78 8.78
N GLY A 192 32.23 -5.99 9.84
CA GLY A 192 33.09 -4.80 9.76
C GLY A 192 32.46 -3.64 8.96
N LEU A 193 31.13 -3.51 9.02
CA LEU A 193 30.37 -2.53 8.23
C LEU A 193 30.11 -1.23 9.00
N PRO A 194 30.11 -0.06 8.33
CA PRO A 194 29.76 1.20 8.95
C PRO A 194 28.25 1.31 9.19
N LYS A 195 27.84 2.33 9.96
CA LYS A 195 26.45 2.77 9.98
C LYS A 195 26.09 3.36 8.62
N GLN A 196 24.95 2.93 8.06
CA GLN A 196 24.45 3.39 6.77
C GLN A 196 23.73 4.74 6.92
N GLY A 197 23.91 5.62 5.92
CA GLY A 197 22.97 6.71 5.65
C GLY A 197 21.81 6.23 4.77
N TRP A 198 20.85 7.11 4.51
CA TRP A 198 19.62 6.74 3.79
C TRP A 198 19.84 6.28 2.35
N LEU A 199 20.91 6.73 1.70
CA LEU A 199 21.25 6.34 0.33
C LEU A 199 22.10 5.07 0.25
N ASP A 200 22.51 4.51 1.39
CA ASP A 200 23.42 3.36 1.46
C ASP A 200 22.67 2.00 1.51
N HIS A 201 21.34 2.00 1.50
CA HIS A 201 20.52 0.79 1.65
C HIS A 201 20.38 -0.07 0.39
N MET A 202 21.00 0.30 -0.73
CA MET A 202 20.95 -0.46 -2.00
C MET A 202 22.31 -1.07 -2.37
N GLN A 203 23.22 -1.22 -1.41
CA GLN A 203 24.55 -1.78 -1.64
C GLN A 203 24.51 -3.32 -1.72
N GLN A 204 25.62 -3.92 -2.15
CA GLN A 204 25.77 -5.37 -2.11
C GLN A 204 26.18 -5.83 -0.70
N PRO A 205 25.63 -6.95 -0.20
CA PRO A 205 26.06 -7.54 1.07
C PRO A 205 27.48 -8.11 0.94
N VAL A 206 28.12 -8.38 2.09
CA VAL A 206 29.46 -8.98 2.14
C VAL A 206 29.42 -10.43 1.69
N ASP A 207 28.46 -11.21 2.21
CA ASP A 207 28.33 -12.62 1.85
C ASP A 207 27.48 -12.81 0.58
N PRO A 208 27.74 -13.86 -0.21
CA PRO A 208 26.96 -14.17 -1.39
C PRO A 208 25.46 -14.33 -1.08
N ILE A 209 24.65 -13.90 -2.04
CA ILE A 209 23.19 -14.04 -1.99
C ILE A 209 22.73 -15.34 -2.68
N HIS A 210 21.61 -15.87 -2.22
CA HIS A 210 20.95 -17.00 -2.89
C HIS A 210 20.40 -16.60 -4.26
N ASP A 211 20.06 -17.53 -5.14
CA ASP A 211 19.26 -17.23 -6.33
C ASP A 211 18.28 -18.36 -6.58
N THR A 212 17.01 -18.13 -6.24
CA THR A 212 15.96 -19.09 -6.52
C THR A 212 15.69 -19.15 -8.03
N PRO A 213 15.85 -20.31 -8.68
CA PRO A 213 15.58 -20.45 -10.11
C PRO A 213 14.07 -20.36 -10.38
N ARG A 214 13.68 -19.99 -11.60
CA ARG A 214 12.30 -19.60 -11.94
C ARG A 214 11.26 -20.67 -11.63
N GLU A 215 11.62 -21.94 -11.78
CA GLU A 215 10.79 -23.09 -11.51
C GLU A 215 10.46 -23.30 -10.01
N ARG A 216 11.24 -22.69 -9.11
CA ARG A 216 10.99 -22.72 -7.66
C ARG A 216 10.37 -21.42 -7.13
N MET A 217 10.11 -20.44 -7.99
CA MET A 217 9.48 -19.19 -7.61
C MET A 217 7.99 -19.39 -7.29
N VAL A 218 7.49 -18.61 -6.34
CA VAL A 218 6.07 -18.56 -6.00
C VAL A 218 5.46 -17.26 -6.52
N LYS A 219 4.16 -17.29 -6.87
CA LYS A 219 3.47 -16.12 -7.42
C LYS A 219 2.75 -15.28 -6.36
N GLU A 220 2.36 -15.93 -5.27
CA GLU A 220 1.46 -15.37 -4.26
C GLU A 220 2.03 -15.62 -2.86
N GLY A 221 1.73 -14.73 -1.92
CA GLY A 221 2.05 -14.89 -0.52
C GLY A 221 1.41 -16.14 0.09
N GLN A 222 1.89 -16.52 1.27
CA GLN A 222 1.40 -17.70 1.99
C GLN A 222 -0.10 -17.59 2.33
N CYS A 223 -0.57 -16.40 2.68
CA CYS A 223 -2.00 -16.12 2.94
C CYS A 223 -2.91 -16.60 1.80
N LEU A 224 -2.51 -16.38 0.54
CA LEU A 224 -3.28 -16.79 -0.63
C LEU A 224 -3.02 -18.24 -1.05
N ARG A 225 -1.80 -18.76 -0.86
CA ARG A 225 -1.47 -20.14 -1.23
C ARG A 225 -2.04 -21.17 -0.26
N ASN A 226 -2.03 -20.85 1.02
CA ASN A 226 -2.30 -21.78 2.11
C ASN A 226 -3.54 -21.38 2.94
N GLY A 227 -4.13 -20.21 2.68
CA GLY A 227 -5.18 -19.61 3.53
C GLY A 227 -4.65 -18.96 4.81
N GLN A 228 -3.36 -19.13 5.09
CA GLN A 228 -2.68 -18.60 6.28
C GLN A 228 -1.19 -18.36 5.98
N TYR A 229 -0.64 -17.34 6.60
CA TYR A 229 0.80 -17.12 6.73
C TYR A 229 1.27 -17.74 8.05
N THR A 230 2.37 -18.50 8.00
CA THR A 230 3.05 -19.00 9.20
C THR A 230 4.47 -18.44 9.20
N GLN A 231 4.79 -17.63 10.20
CA GLN A 231 6.14 -17.06 10.36
C GLN A 231 7.13 -18.10 10.93
N ASN A 232 8.43 -17.78 10.93
CA ASN A 232 9.51 -18.72 11.29
C ASN A 232 9.43 -19.36 12.70
N PHE A 233 8.78 -18.72 13.67
CA PHE A 233 8.50 -19.20 15.04
C PHE A 233 7.09 -19.79 15.21
N GLY A 234 6.31 -19.91 14.14
CA GLY A 234 5.05 -20.67 14.12
C GLY A 234 3.77 -19.88 14.41
N GLU A 235 3.85 -18.55 14.60
CA GLU A 235 2.64 -17.71 14.68
C GLU A 235 1.91 -17.70 13.33
N GLU A 236 0.60 -17.88 13.37
CA GLU A 236 -0.24 -17.99 12.19
C GLU A 236 -1.14 -16.75 12.02
N THR A 237 -1.20 -16.23 10.80
CA THR A 237 -2.07 -15.12 10.44
C THR A 237 -2.97 -15.51 9.27
N SER A 238 -4.27 -15.35 9.41
CA SER A 238 -5.25 -15.63 8.35
C SER A 238 -5.20 -14.59 7.23
N LEU A 239 -5.69 -14.98 6.04
CA LEU A 239 -5.91 -14.04 4.94
C LEU A 239 -6.79 -12.86 5.35
N GLU A 240 -7.86 -13.12 6.11
CA GLU A 240 -8.78 -12.08 6.61
C GLU A 240 -8.05 -11.00 7.42
N LYS A 241 -7.18 -11.43 8.36
CA LYS A 241 -6.38 -10.51 9.17
C LYS A 241 -5.38 -9.73 8.32
N ALA A 242 -4.69 -10.39 7.38
CA ALA A 242 -3.76 -9.73 6.46
C ALA A 242 -4.49 -8.70 5.56
N TYR A 243 -5.67 -9.05 5.04
CA TYR A 243 -6.46 -8.17 4.19
C TYR A 243 -6.93 -6.94 4.98
N HIS A 244 -7.49 -7.13 6.16
CA HIS A 244 -7.90 -6.01 7.02
C HIS A 244 -6.72 -5.10 7.38
N TRP A 245 -5.57 -5.70 7.71
CA TRP A 245 -4.36 -4.94 8.02
C TRP A 245 -3.91 -4.08 6.83
N VAL A 246 -3.84 -4.62 5.61
CA VAL A 246 -3.46 -3.82 4.43
C VAL A 246 -4.52 -2.78 4.08
N ALA A 247 -5.81 -3.08 4.28
CA ALA A 247 -6.89 -2.12 4.04
C ALA A 247 -6.78 -0.88 4.94
N GLN A 248 -6.20 -1.04 6.14
CA GLN A 248 -5.95 0.04 7.09
C GLN A 248 -4.54 0.63 6.92
N MET A 249 -3.52 -0.17 7.21
CA MET A 249 -2.12 0.26 7.31
C MET A 249 -1.44 0.48 5.98
N GLY A 250 -1.86 -0.25 4.93
CA GLY A 250 -1.33 -0.09 3.57
C GLY A 250 -1.35 1.37 3.10
N TRP A 251 -2.43 2.09 3.41
CA TRP A 251 -2.58 3.51 3.06
C TRP A 251 -1.67 4.42 3.90
N VAL A 252 -1.48 4.11 5.18
CA VAL A 252 -0.66 4.92 6.09
C VAL A 252 0.78 5.02 5.58
N TRP A 253 1.48 3.89 5.48
CA TRP A 253 2.90 3.96 5.15
C TRP A 253 3.19 4.26 3.68
N SER A 254 2.31 3.84 2.75
CA SER A 254 2.55 4.01 1.32
C SER A 254 1.98 5.30 0.72
N ILE A 255 1.07 5.99 1.43
CA ILE A 255 0.45 7.25 0.97
C ILE A 255 0.73 8.38 1.96
N GLN A 256 0.49 8.20 3.26
CA GLN A 256 0.68 9.29 4.23
C GLN A 256 2.15 9.72 4.33
N PHE A 257 3.07 8.77 4.49
CA PHE A 257 4.49 9.13 4.68
C PHE A 257 5.03 9.87 3.45
N PRO A 258 4.78 9.41 2.20
CA PRO A 258 5.16 10.20 1.03
C PRO A 258 4.42 11.53 0.94
N MET A 259 3.15 11.61 1.33
CA MET A 259 2.40 12.87 1.31
C MET A 259 3.07 13.93 2.17
N MET A 260 3.50 13.57 3.39
CA MET A 260 4.21 14.49 4.28
C MET A 260 5.51 14.99 3.64
N ALA A 261 6.30 14.09 3.04
CA ALA A 261 7.53 14.46 2.36
C ALA A 261 7.28 15.40 1.17
N ILE A 262 6.23 15.14 0.40
CA ILE A 262 5.88 15.92 -0.79
C ILE A 262 5.43 17.33 -0.42
N LYS A 263 4.65 17.49 0.66
CA LYS A 263 4.20 18.81 1.13
C LYS A 263 5.37 19.72 1.47
N ASP A 264 6.42 19.17 2.08
CA ASP A 264 7.65 19.94 2.39
C ASP A 264 8.48 20.30 1.15
N MET A 265 8.31 19.55 0.05
CA MET A 265 8.96 19.83 -1.25
C MET A 265 8.20 20.85 -2.10
N ALA A 266 6.89 21.00 -1.86
CA ALA A 266 6.07 21.92 -2.62
C ALA A 266 6.37 23.38 -2.23
N PRO A 267 6.38 24.33 -3.19
CA PRO A 267 6.58 25.75 -2.87
C PRO A 267 5.51 26.33 -1.94
N ASP A 268 4.26 25.91 -2.14
CA ASP A 268 3.08 26.28 -1.37
C ASP A 268 1.95 25.26 -1.60
N GLU A 269 0.87 25.40 -0.82
CA GLU A 269 -0.28 24.49 -0.84
C GLU A 269 -1.07 24.55 -2.17
N ASP A 270 -1.17 25.74 -2.78
CA ASP A 270 -1.90 25.92 -4.05
C ASP A 270 -1.18 25.17 -5.18
N GLU A 271 0.14 25.31 -5.24
CA GLU A 271 0.99 24.63 -6.22
C GLU A 271 1.02 23.12 -5.98
N PHE A 272 1.08 22.68 -4.71
CA PHE A 272 0.89 21.28 -4.32
C PHE A 272 -0.41 20.72 -4.90
N LEU A 273 -1.56 21.31 -4.54
CA LEU A 273 -2.88 20.84 -4.97
C LEU A 273 -3.04 20.89 -6.49
N ARG A 274 -2.46 21.88 -7.17
CA ARG A 274 -2.48 21.99 -8.63
C ARG A 274 -1.79 20.80 -9.29
N VAL A 275 -0.54 20.51 -8.92
CA VAL A 275 0.21 19.38 -9.51
C VAL A 275 -0.43 18.05 -9.11
N PHE A 276 -0.82 17.92 -7.85
CA PHE A 276 -1.45 16.73 -7.31
C PHE A 276 -2.71 16.34 -8.10
N ARG A 277 -3.66 17.27 -8.27
CA ARG A 277 -4.88 17.04 -9.03
C ARG A 277 -4.61 16.75 -10.52
N ILE A 278 -3.64 17.42 -11.13
CA ILE A 278 -3.25 17.15 -12.53
C ILE A 278 -2.75 15.71 -12.70
N VAL A 279 -1.87 15.25 -11.81
CA VAL A 279 -1.32 13.89 -11.85
C VAL A 279 -2.42 12.86 -11.69
N PHE A 280 -3.28 12.99 -10.67
CA PHE A 280 -4.36 12.04 -10.43
C PHE A 280 -5.44 12.05 -11.51
N ALA A 281 -5.83 13.22 -12.02
CA ALA A 281 -6.75 13.32 -13.15
C ALA A 281 -6.19 12.65 -14.41
N THR A 282 -4.88 12.80 -14.66
CA THR A 282 -4.20 12.15 -15.78
C THR A 282 -4.15 10.63 -15.60
N ALA A 283 -3.85 10.15 -14.39
CA ALA A 283 -3.86 8.73 -14.07
C ALA A 283 -5.24 8.11 -14.30
N GLY A 284 -6.31 8.79 -13.86
CA GLY A 284 -7.70 8.40 -14.10
C GLY A 284 -8.04 8.30 -15.58
N LYS A 285 -7.69 9.32 -16.37
CA LYS A 285 -7.87 9.32 -17.83
C LYS A 285 -7.16 8.13 -18.47
N ASN A 286 -5.89 7.90 -18.12
CA ASN A 286 -5.08 6.82 -18.69
C ASN A 286 -5.53 5.42 -18.27
N GLN A 287 -6.19 5.26 -17.13
CA GLN A 287 -6.66 3.95 -16.65
C GLN A 287 -7.60 3.25 -17.63
N PHE A 288 -8.42 4.01 -18.36
CA PHE A 288 -9.43 3.49 -19.29
C PHE A 288 -9.34 4.12 -20.68
N ILE A 289 -8.17 4.64 -21.05
CA ILE A 289 -7.97 5.30 -22.35
C ILE A 289 -8.09 4.30 -23.52
N ASP A 290 -7.67 3.06 -23.29
CA ASP A 290 -7.73 1.99 -24.28
C ASP A 290 -9.09 1.25 -24.22
N PRO A 291 -9.76 0.98 -25.37
CA PRO A 291 -11.02 0.23 -25.40
C PRO A 291 -10.95 -1.15 -24.71
N PHE A 292 -9.81 -1.84 -24.77
CA PHE A 292 -9.64 -3.14 -24.10
C PHE A 292 -9.73 -3.01 -22.58
N ALA A 293 -9.28 -1.90 -21.99
CA ALA A 293 -9.39 -1.66 -20.55
C ALA A 293 -10.85 -1.44 -20.13
N LYS A 294 -11.63 -0.74 -20.95
CA LYS A 294 -13.07 -0.53 -20.70
C LYS A 294 -13.83 -1.85 -20.75
N GLU A 295 -13.64 -2.63 -21.82
CA GLU A 295 -14.31 -3.92 -21.98
C GLU A 295 -13.85 -4.92 -20.91
N GLY A 296 -12.56 -4.90 -20.59
CA GLY A 296 -12.00 -5.67 -19.47
C GLY A 296 -12.71 -5.35 -18.17
N LEU A 297 -12.90 -4.07 -17.83
CA LEU A 297 -13.64 -3.66 -16.63
C LEU A 297 -15.11 -4.09 -16.69
N ARG A 298 -15.80 -3.89 -17.82
CA ARG A 298 -17.21 -4.27 -17.97
C ARG A 298 -17.41 -5.76 -17.74
N SER A 299 -16.60 -6.59 -18.38
CA SER A 299 -16.59 -8.03 -18.18
C SER A 299 -16.21 -8.42 -16.74
N TYR A 300 -15.22 -7.71 -16.18
CA TYR A 300 -14.78 -7.92 -14.81
C TYR A 300 -15.89 -7.65 -13.79
N LEU A 301 -16.65 -6.57 -13.95
CA LEU A 301 -17.76 -6.21 -13.07
C LEU A 301 -19.08 -6.93 -13.42
N GLY A 302 -19.14 -7.63 -14.56
CA GLY A 302 -20.37 -8.31 -15.01
C GLY A 302 -21.43 -7.34 -15.56
N VAL A 303 -21.00 -6.23 -16.16
CA VAL A 303 -21.90 -5.28 -16.82
C VAL A 303 -22.62 -5.98 -17.98
N PRO A 304 -23.96 -5.89 -18.09
CA PRO A 304 -24.69 -6.46 -19.22
C PRO A 304 -24.21 -5.88 -20.56
N HIS A 305 -24.03 -6.73 -21.57
CA HIS A 305 -23.51 -6.29 -22.87
C HIS A 305 -24.45 -5.32 -23.59
N GLU A 306 -25.75 -5.40 -23.35
CA GLU A 306 -26.77 -4.52 -23.92
C GLU A 306 -26.82 -3.12 -23.27
N MET A 307 -26.12 -2.93 -22.14
CA MET A 307 -26.06 -1.65 -21.45
C MET A 307 -25.19 -0.68 -22.23
N ASP A 308 -25.71 0.53 -22.47
CA ASP A 308 -25.01 1.62 -23.16
C ASP A 308 -23.62 1.86 -22.54
N GLU A 309 -22.61 2.08 -23.37
CA GLU A 309 -21.26 2.44 -22.93
C GLU A 309 -21.22 3.84 -22.30
N ASN A 310 -22.16 4.72 -22.68
CA ASN A 310 -22.32 6.07 -22.12
C ASN A 310 -23.28 6.11 -20.91
N ASP A 311 -23.20 5.10 -20.03
CA ASP A 311 -24.02 5.01 -18.82
C ASP A 311 -23.16 5.19 -17.55
N GLY A 312 -23.43 6.26 -16.80
CA GLY A 312 -22.65 6.65 -15.62
C GLY A 312 -22.62 5.60 -14.51
N ARG A 313 -23.57 4.65 -14.49
CA ARG A 313 -23.55 3.52 -13.56
C ARG A 313 -22.33 2.62 -13.76
N ILE A 314 -21.69 2.61 -14.92
CA ILE A 314 -20.44 1.86 -15.12
C ILE A 314 -19.35 2.38 -14.18
N LEU A 315 -19.15 3.71 -14.15
CA LEU A 315 -18.22 4.34 -13.23
C LEU A 315 -18.70 4.20 -11.77
N GLY A 316 -19.99 4.42 -11.50
CA GLY A 316 -20.54 4.24 -10.16
C GLY A 316 -20.34 2.83 -9.61
N GLY A 317 -20.51 1.81 -10.44
CA GLY A 317 -20.30 0.40 -10.09
C GLY A 317 -18.82 0.07 -9.89
N TYR A 318 -17.92 0.72 -10.63
CA TYR A 318 -16.48 0.64 -10.38
C TYR A 318 -16.09 1.27 -9.04
N ILE A 319 -16.55 2.48 -8.75
CA ILE A 319 -16.29 3.16 -7.47
C ILE A 319 -16.81 2.31 -6.30
N ARG A 320 -18.05 1.82 -6.41
CA ARG A 320 -18.63 0.89 -5.43
C ARG A 320 -17.74 -0.33 -5.20
N TYR A 321 -17.28 -0.97 -6.27
CA TYR A 321 -16.37 -2.12 -6.17
C TYR A 321 -15.05 -1.75 -5.49
N MET A 322 -14.50 -0.57 -5.78
CA MET A 322 -13.27 -0.10 -5.13
C MET A 322 -13.48 0.13 -3.62
N LEU A 323 -14.62 0.67 -3.20
CA LEU A 323 -14.96 0.81 -1.79
C LEU A 323 -15.10 -0.55 -1.08
N ASP A 324 -15.78 -1.52 -1.72
CA ASP A 324 -15.87 -2.90 -1.22
C ASP A 324 -14.47 -3.53 -1.04
N VAL A 325 -13.60 -3.41 -2.05
CA VAL A 325 -12.21 -3.91 -2.01
C VAL A 325 -11.39 -3.25 -0.91
N GLN A 326 -11.67 -1.99 -0.62
CA GLN A 326 -10.98 -1.21 0.41
C GLN A 326 -11.59 -1.37 1.80
N GLN A 327 -12.65 -2.18 1.94
CA GLN A 327 -13.39 -2.37 3.18
C GLN A 327 -13.97 -1.07 3.75
N VAL A 328 -14.27 -0.08 2.89
CA VAL A 328 -14.89 1.18 3.30
C VAL A 328 -16.41 0.99 3.31
N PRO A 329 -17.10 1.15 4.46
CA PRO A 329 -18.56 1.11 4.52
C PRO A 329 -19.20 2.21 3.67
N TYR A 330 -20.29 1.88 2.98
CA TYR A 330 -21.03 2.84 2.16
C TYR A 330 -22.52 2.49 2.08
N GLU A 331 -23.31 3.48 1.67
CA GLU A 331 -24.72 3.34 1.30
C GLU A 331 -24.95 3.82 -0.14
N MET A 332 -25.64 3.00 -0.94
CA MET A 332 -26.07 3.41 -2.28
C MET A 332 -27.34 4.24 -2.18
N VAL A 333 -27.21 5.57 -2.24
CA VAL A 333 -28.33 6.51 -2.08
C VAL A 333 -29.12 6.67 -3.39
N ARG A 334 -28.42 6.71 -4.52
CA ARG A 334 -29.03 6.73 -5.86
C ARG A 334 -28.28 5.79 -6.80
N TRP A 335 -29.03 5.04 -7.59
CA TRP A 335 -28.51 4.16 -8.62
C TRP A 335 -29.44 4.15 -9.83
N THR A 336 -29.30 5.16 -10.68
CA THR A 336 -30.16 5.35 -11.86
C THR A 336 -29.30 5.57 -13.09
N LYS A 337 -29.92 5.53 -14.28
CA LYS A 337 -29.24 5.80 -15.55
C LYS A 337 -28.71 7.24 -15.67
N ASP A 338 -29.21 8.16 -14.86
CA ASP A 338 -28.91 9.59 -14.95
C ASP A 338 -27.93 10.03 -13.86
N GLU A 339 -27.86 9.29 -12.75
CA GLU A 339 -26.97 9.58 -11.63
C GLU A 339 -26.73 8.36 -10.72
N THR A 340 -25.53 8.32 -10.12
CA THR A 340 -25.18 7.39 -9.03
C THR A 340 -24.64 8.18 -7.85
N TRP A 341 -25.20 7.98 -6.66
CA TRP A 341 -24.76 8.64 -5.42
C TRP A 341 -24.39 7.57 -4.41
N ILE A 342 -23.18 7.66 -3.88
CA ILE A 342 -22.65 6.76 -2.86
C ILE A 342 -22.31 7.59 -1.64
N LYS A 343 -22.97 7.29 -0.52
CA LYS A 343 -22.74 7.92 0.76
C LYS A 343 -21.67 7.13 1.52
N VAL A 344 -20.68 7.83 2.07
CA VAL A 344 -19.65 7.28 2.96
C VAL A 344 -19.48 8.20 4.15
N LYS A 345 -19.03 7.66 5.29
CA LYS A 345 -18.56 8.52 6.39
C LYS A 345 -17.19 9.08 6.04
N SER A 346 -16.95 10.33 6.38
CA SER A 346 -15.65 10.99 6.18
C SER A 346 -14.53 10.22 6.85
N GLU A 347 -14.72 9.85 8.12
CA GLU A 347 -13.75 9.11 8.92
C GLU A 347 -13.44 7.72 8.33
N ASP A 348 -14.44 6.97 7.87
CA ASP A 348 -14.22 5.65 7.26
C ASP A 348 -13.45 5.76 5.93
N PHE A 349 -13.60 6.87 5.22
CA PHE A 349 -12.98 7.09 3.92
C PHE A 349 -11.53 7.61 4.05
N THR A 350 -11.31 8.63 4.88
CA THR A 350 -10.03 9.34 5.05
C THR A 350 -9.23 8.90 6.27
N ALA A 351 -9.87 8.52 7.37
CA ALA A 351 -9.25 8.15 8.65
C ALA A 351 -9.23 6.63 8.86
N ARG A 352 -8.79 5.88 7.84
CA ARG A 352 -8.64 4.42 7.88
C ARG A 352 -7.70 3.93 8.99
N TYR A 353 -6.87 4.84 9.50
CA TYR A 353 -6.16 4.73 10.76
C TYR A 353 -6.38 6.02 11.55
N GLU A 354 -6.99 5.91 12.74
CA GLU A 354 -7.48 7.04 13.55
C GLU A 354 -6.41 8.10 13.86
N MET A 355 -5.14 7.67 13.98
CA MET A 355 -4.01 8.56 14.26
C MET A 355 -3.50 9.34 13.03
N ALA A 356 -4.11 9.13 11.86
CA ALA A 356 -3.56 9.54 10.56
C ALA A 356 -4.66 9.82 9.49
N PRO A 357 -5.54 10.82 9.69
CA PRO A 357 -6.49 11.21 8.66
C PRO A 357 -5.77 11.68 7.38
N LEU A 358 -6.25 11.21 6.23
CA LEU A 358 -5.72 11.49 4.89
C LEU A 358 -6.71 12.32 4.06
N ASP A 359 -6.85 13.61 4.36
CA ASP A 359 -7.84 14.46 3.69
C ASP A 359 -7.52 14.64 2.19
N GLU A 360 -6.24 14.67 1.80
CA GLU A 360 -5.84 14.74 0.38
C GLU A 360 -6.26 13.50 -0.42
N LEU A 361 -6.61 12.40 0.26
CA LEU A 361 -7.13 11.21 -0.41
C LEU A 361 -8.46 11.51 -1.12
N VAL A 362 -9.26 12.43 -0.58
CA VAL A 362 -10.49 12.91 -1.22
C VAL A 362 -10.17 13.62 -2.54
N ASP A 363 -9.18 14.51 -2.54
CA ASP A 363 -8.74 15.20 -3.76
C ASP A 363 -8.15 14.24 -4.79
N ALA A 364 -7.39 13.24 -4.35
CA ALA A 364 -6.81 12.23 -5.23
C ALA A 364 -7.90 11.43 -5.93
N TYR A 365 -8.86 10.91 -5.15
CA TYR A 365 -9.95 10.11 -5.67
C TYR A 365 -10.90 10.90 -6.55
N GLU A 366 -11.29 12.12 -6.15
CA GLU A 366 -12.14 12.94 -7.00
C GLU A 366 -11.46 13.22 -8.33
N ALA A 367 -10.20 13.69 -8.32
CA ALA A 367 -9.46 13.97 -9.54
C ALA A 367 -9.32 12.70 -10.41
N GLN A 368 -8.93 11.57 -9.81
CA GLN A 368 -8.75 10.31 -10.52
C GLN A 368 -10.07 9.77 -11.09
N TRP A 369 -11.15 9.69 -10.31
CA TRP A 369 -12.42 9.17 -10.77
C TRP A 369 -13.11 10.09 -11.76
N ASN A 370 -12.97 11.41 -11.61
CA ASN A 370 -13.46 12.36 -12.60
C ASN A 370 -12.68 12.25 -13.92
N GLY A 371 -11.36 12.05 -13.86
CA GLY A 371 -10.53 11.73 -15.02
C GLY A 371 -10.97 10.42 -15.69
N ALA A 372 -11.19 9.38 -14.89
CA ALA A 372 -11.69 8.09 -15.35
C ALA A 372 -13.08 8.20 -15.99
N ALA A 373 -13.97 9.08 -15.53
CA ALA A 373 -15.27 9.29 -16.15
C ALA A 373 -15.15 9.61 -17.65
N LYS A 374 -14.16 10.43 -18.02
CA LYS A 374 -13.97 10.91 -19.39
C LYS A 374 -13.59 9.79 -20.35
N THR A 375 -12.85 8.80 -19.86
CA THR A 375 -12.37 7.70 -20.69
C THR A 375 -13.16 6.42 -20.48
N LEU A 376 -13.63 6.10 -19.28
CA LEU A 376 -14.43 4.91 -19.02
C LEU A 376 -15.84 4.99 -19.62
N VAL A 377 -16.52 6.13 -19.45
CA VAL A 377 -17.90 6.33 -19.95
C VAL A 377 -17.93 7.37 -21.07
N SER A 378 -17.91 8.65 -20.73
CA SER A 378 -17.79 9.74 -21.70
C SER A 378 -17.49 11.08 -21.01
N PRO A 379 -17.04 12.10 -21.75
CA PRO A 379 -16.86 13.45 -21.22
C PRO A 379 -18.14 14.15 -20.72
N GLU A 380 -19.32 13.60 -21.01
CA GLU A 380 -20.62 14.11 -20.55
C GLU A 380 -20.88 13.82 -19.07
N TRP A 381 -20.07 12.96 -18.45
CA TRP A 381 -20.16 12.56 -17.05
C TRP A 381 -19.04 13.16 -16.23
N SER A 382 -19.32 13.45 -14.97
CA SER A 382 -18.35 13.88 -13.97
C SER A 382 -18.49 13.06 -12.70
N CYS A 383 -17.39 12.93 -11.97
CA CYS A 383 -17.39 12.45 -10.59
C CYS A 383 -17.04 13.63 -9.68
N VAL A 384 -17.86 13.87 -8.65
CA VAL A 384 -17.63 14.92 -7.64
C VAL A 384 -17.84 14.32 -6.26
N ILE A 385 -17.08 14.82 -5.28
CA ILE A 385 -17.23 14.47 -3.87
C ILE A 385 -17.67 15.74 -3.13
N GLU A 386 -18.93 15.73 -2.70
CA GLU A 386 -19.58 16.80 -1.95
C GLU A 386 -19.58 16.52 -0.45
N ASP A 387 -19.84 17.59 0.32
CA ASP A 387 -19.96 17.55 1.79
C ASP A 387 -18.71 17.02 2.49
N ARG A 388 -17.52 17.37 1.96
CA ARG A 388 -16.20 16.86 2.39
C ARG A 388 -15.88 17.14 3.86
N ASP A 389 -16.40 18.24 4.39
CA ASP A 389 -16.15 18.70 5.77
C ASP A 389 -17.25 18.24 6.76
N GLU A 390 -18.23 17.46 6.29
CA GLU A 390 -19.34 16.96 7.09
C GLU A 390 -19.10 15.51 7.56
N GLU A 391 -19.94 14.97 8.45
CA GLU A 391 -19.83 13.55 8.87
C GLU A 391 -20.03 12.59 7.68
N ASP A 392 -20.95 12.95 6.79
CA ASP A 392 -21.36 12.16 5.64
C ASP A 392 -20.91 12.84 4.34
N MET A 393 -20.07 12.18 3.55
CA MET A 393 -19.70 12.61 2.20
C MET A 393 -20.50 11.88 1.13
N TYR A 394 -20.67 12.55 -0.01
CA TYR A 394 -21.37 11.99 -1.17
C TYR A 394 -20.46 11.95 -2.39
N ILE A 395 -20.11 10.74 -2.81
CA ILE A 395 -19.44 10.49 -4.10
C ILE A 395 -20.54 10.39 -5.16
N LYS A 396 -20.57 11.35 -6.08
CA LYS A 396 -21.62 11.46 -7.10
C LYS A 396 -21.06 11.31 -8.51
N VAL A 397 -21.63 10.38 -9.27
CA VAL A 397 -21.44 10.28 -10.72
C VAL A 397 -22.68 10.85 -11.40
N ILE A 398 -22.52 12.00 -12.04
CA ILE A 398 -23.62 12.82 -12.56
C ILE A 398 -23.27 13.39 -13.93
N ARG A 399 -24.29 13.87 -14.65
CA ARG A 399 -24.07 14.63 -15.88
C ARG A 399 -23.32 15.93 -15.58
N LYS A 400 -22.40 16.29 -16.47
CA LYS A 400 -21.44 17.39 -16.32
C LYS A 400 -22.09 18.68 -15.81
N GLU A 401 -21.59 19.19 -14.68
CA GLU A 401 -22.06 20.44 -14.06
C GLU A 401 -21.20 21.68 -14.39
N ASP A 402 -19.88 21.53 -14.62
CA ASP A 402 -18.97 22.67 -14.84
C ASP A 402 -18.12 22.54 -16.12
N LEU A 403 -17.99 23.67 -16.84
CA LEU A 403 -17.23 23.84 -18.07
C LEU A 403 -15.72 24.03 -17.84
N ARG A 404 -15.29 24.34 -16.61
CA ARG A 404 -13.90 24.68 -16.26
C ARG A 404 -13.14 23.56 -15.53
N MET A 405 -13.74 22.39 -15.35
CA MET A 405 -13.06 21.26 -14.70
C MET A 405 -11.89 20.72 -15.53
N LEU A 406 -10.78 20.41 -14.84
CA LEU A 406 -9.42 20.11 -15.32
C LEU A 406 -9.26 19.19 -16.55
#